data_AF-M3AY39-F1
#
_entry.id   AF-M3AY39-F1
#
_cell.length_a   1.000
_cell.length_b   1.000
_cell.length_c   1.000
_cell.angle_alpha   90.00
_cell.angle_beta   90.00
_cell.angle_gamma   90.00
#
_symmetry.space_group_name_H-M   'P 1'
#
loop_
_entity.id
_entity.type
_entity.pdbx_description
1 polymer ?
#
loop_
_entity_poly.entity_id
_entity_poly.type
_entity_poly.pdbx_seq_one_letter_code
_entity_poly.pdbx_strand_id
1 'polypeptide(L)' 'VVKREKELYREILAFSILYNYTTIRIYSYYAEVNSSETKYYRYIIRKFNFTELDGKEK' A
#
# COMPACT_ATOMS: atom_id res chain seq x y z
N VAL A 1 14.81 -22.71 11.43
CA VAL A 1 13.89 -21.62 11.04
C VAL A 1 14.30 -20.37 11.80
N VAL A 2 14.56 -19.26 11.11
CA VAL A 2 14.96 -17.99 11.73
C VAL A 2 13.67 -17.19 12.01
N LYS A 3 13.32 -16.99 13.28
CA LYS A 3 12.05 -16.38 13.74
C LYS A 3 12.11 -14.84 13.66
N ARG A 4 11.97 -14.29 12.45
CA ARG A 4 12.05 -12.83 12.14
C ARG A 4 10.70 -12.19 11.84
N GLU A 5 9.60 -12.83 12.22
CA GLU A 5 8.24 -12.38 11.94
C GLU A 5 7.97 -10.96 12.47
N LYS A 6 8.62 -10.58 13.58
CA LYS A 6 8.56 -9.23 14.16
C LYS A 6 9.18 -8.14 13.27
N GLU A 7 10.13 -8.48 12.40
CA GLU A 7 10.77 -7.52 11.49
C GLU A 7 9.83 -7.10 10.35
N LEU A 8 8.80 -7.90 10.07
CA LEU A 8 7.82 -7.65 9.00
C LEU A 8 6.46 -7.17 9.54
N TYR A 9 6.29 -7.11 10.87
CA TYR A 9 4.99 -6.79 11.46
C TYR A 9 4.58 -5.36 11.14
N ARG A 10 3.54 -5.21 10.31
CA ARG A 10 2.98 -3.94 9.83
C ARG A 10 3.92 -3.06 8.99
N GLU A 11 5.07 -3.60 8.56
CA GLU A 11 5.89 -2.94 7.56
C GLU A 11 5.22 -2.98 6.19
N ILE A 12 5.47 -1.95 5.37
CA ILE A 12 4.99 -1.91 3.99
C ILE A 12 5.80 -2.91 3.17
N LEU A 13 5.13 -3.95 2.69
CA LEU A 13 5.78 -5.02 1.92
C LEU A 13 5.62 -4.85 0.41
N ALA A 14 4.51 -4.22 -0.01
CA ALA A 14 4.20 -4.01 -1.41
C ALA A 14 3.24 -2.82 -1.58
N PHE A 15 3.12 -2.35 -2.81
CA PHE A 15 2.09 -1.38 -3.19
C PHE A 15 1.43 -1.75 -4.51
N SER A 16 0.21 -1.25 -4.73
CA SER A 16 -0.48 -1.32 -6.01
C SER A 16 -1.04 0.03 -6.39
N ILE A 17 -1.10 0.28 -7.70
CA ILE A 17 -1.65 1.51 -8.27
C ILE A 17 -2.92 1.13 -9.02
N LEU A 18 -4.05 1.66 -8.56
CA LEU A 18 -5.33 1.57 -9.24
C LEU A 18 -5.64 2.91 -9.87
N TYR A 19 -5.95 2.91 -11.15
CA TYR A 19 -6.35 4.12 -11.86
C TYR A 19 -7.65 3.93 -12.62
N ASN A 20 -8.34 5.03 -12.85
CA ASN A 20 -9.43 5.14 -13.82
C ASN A 20 -9.22 6.42 -14.64
N TYR A 21 -10.20 6.82 -15.45
CA TYR A 21 -10.08 7.96 -16.35
C TYR A 21 -9.93 9.33 -15.66
N THR A 22 -10.07 9.43 -14.33
CA THR A 22 -9.90 10.70 -13.58
C THR A 22 -8.97 10.62 -12.38
N THR A 23 -8.79 9.43 -11.80
CA THR A 23 -8.24 9.24 -10.46
C THR A 23 -7.15 8.18 -10.45
N ILE A 24 -6.09 8.44 -9.69
CA ILE A 24 -5.08 7.47 -9.27
C ILE A 24 -5.24 7.21 -7.76
N ARG A 25 -5.16 5.94 -7.36
CA ARG A 25 -5.12 5.48 -5.97
C ARG A 25 -3.90 4.60 -5.76
N ILE A 26 -3.04 4.98 -4.83
CA ILE A 26 -1.89 4.18 -4.41
C ILE A 26 -2.28 3.47 -3.13
N TYR A 27 -2.18 2.15 -3.14
CA TYR A 27 -2.44 1.29 -2.00
C TYR A 27 -1.14 0.70 -1.47
N SER A 28 -0.97 0.72 -0.16
CA SER A 28 0.06 -0.05 0.55
C SER A 28 -0.51 -1.38 0.99
N TYR A 29 0.34 -2.41 1.05
CA TYR A 29 0.06 -3.69 1.65
C TYR A 29 1.04 -3.96 2.79
N TYR A 30 0.50 -4.44 3.91
CA TYR A 30 1.28 -4.87 5.06
C TYR A 30 0.74 -6.20 5.57
N ALA A 31 1.60 -6.93 6.28
CA ALA A 31 1.25 -8.19 6.91
C ALA A 31 1.27 -8.07 8.44
N GLU A 32 0.31 -8.73 9.08
CA GLU A 32 0.39 -9.07 10.49
C GLU A 32 0.78 -10.54 10.59
N VAL A 33 2.06 -10.78 10.82
CA VAL A 33 2.65 -12.12 10.90
C VAL A 33 2.65 -12.57 12.36
N ASN A 34 1.79 -13.52 12.70
CA ASN A 34 1.76 -14.19 14.00
C ASN A 34 2.23 -15.64 13.88
N SER A 35 2.45 -16.32 15.00
CA SER A 35 2.95 -17.70 15.01
C SER A 35 2.00 -18.73 14.38
N SER A 36 0.71 -18.43 14.29
CA SER A 36 -0.34 -19.35 13.81
C SER A 36 -0.91 -18.98 12.44
N GLU A 37 -0.89 -17.69 12.08
CA GLU A 37 -1.49 -17.18 10.86
C GLU A 37 -0.80 -15.89 10.40
N THR A 38 -0.86 -15.63 9.10
CA THR A 38 -0.47 -14.34 8.52
C THR A 38 -1.69 -13.70 7.88
N LYS A 39 -2.00 -12.47 8.28
CA LYS A 39 -3.07 -11.68 7.69
C LYS A 39 -2.49 -10.57 6.84
N TYR A 40 -3.11 -10.34 5.67
CA TYR A 40 -2.71 -9.28 4.76
C TYR A 40 -3.75 -8.19 4.73
N TYR A 41 -3.28 -6.96 4.82
CA TYR A 41 -4.12 -5.77 4.85
C TYR A 41 -3.68 -4.80 3.78
N ARG A 42 -4.60 -3.92 3.41
CA ARG A 42 -4.38 -2.87 2.43
C ARG A 42 -4.95 -1.55 2.95
N TYR A 43 -4.21 -0.46 2.79
CA TYR A 43 -4.72 0.89 3.02
C TYR A 43 -4.29 1.85 1.91
N ILE A 44 -5.01 2.95 1.75
CA ILE A 44 -4.72 3.97 0.74
C ILE A 44 -3.60 4.86 1.26
N ILE A 45 -2.46 4.91 0.55
CA ILE A 45 -1.35 5.85 0.83
C ILE A 45 -1.73 7.23 0.31
N ARG A 46 -2.22 7.30 -0.93
CA ARG A 46 -2.59 8.55 -1.59
C ARG A 46 -3.68 8.31 -2.62
N LYS A 47 -4.56 9.30 -2.78
CA LYS A 47 -5.55 9.37 -3.85
C LYS A 47 -5.49 10.77 -4.45
N PHE A 48 -5.38 10.86 -5.77
CA PHE A 48 -5.38 12.14 -6.47
C PHE A 48 -6.04 12.03 -7.84
N ASN A 49 -6.44 13.17 -8.39
CA ASN A 49 -6.99 13.27 -9.74
C ASN A 49 -5.91 13.74 -10.72
N PHE A 50 -6.07 13.47 -12.02
CA PHE A 50 -5.12 13.95 -13.04
C PHE A 50 -5.03 15.49 -13.13
N THR A 51 -6.07 16.18 -12.70
CA THR A 51 -6.11 17.65 -12.64
C THR A 51 -5.65 18.20 -11.29
N GLU A 52 -5.09 17.36 -10.41
CA GLU A 52 -4.43 17.85 -9.19
C GLU A 52 -3.31 18.85 -9.57
N LEU A 53 -3.06 19.86 -8.74
CA LEU A 53 -2.07 20.91 -8.99
C LEU A 53 -2.28 21.71 -10.30
N ASP A 54 -3.54 21.99 -10.66
CA ASP A 54 -3.92 22.70 -11.90
C ASP A 54 -3.46 21.99 -13.19
N GLY A 55 -3.21 20.68 -13.15
CA GLY A 55 -2.67 19.94 -14.30
C GLY A 55 -1.22 20.31 -14.64
N LYS A 56 -0.45 20.85 -13.68
CA LYS A 56 0.97 21.21 -13.83
C LYS A 56 1.93 20.01 -13.77
N GLU A 57 1.45 18.79 -14.00
CA GLU A 57 2.31 17.63 -14.23
C GLU A 57 3.08 17.91 -15.52
N LYS A 58 4.38 18.23 -15.39
CA LYS A 58 5.26 18.71 -16.45
C LYS A 58 6.27 17.64 -16.82
#